data_AF-A0AAU2MR16-F1
#
_entry.id   AF-A0AAU2MR16-F1
#
_cell.length_a   1.000
_cell.length_b   1.000
_cell.length_c   1.000
_cell.angle_alpha   90.00
_cell.angle_beta   90.00
_cell.angle_gamma   90.00
#
_symmetry.space_group_name_H-M   'P 1'
#
loop_
_entity.id
_entity.type
_entity.pdbx_description
1 polymer ?
#
loop_
_entity_poly.entity_id
_entity_poly.type
_entity_poly.pdbx_seq_one_letter_code
_entity_poly.pdbx_strand_id
1 'polypeptide(L)'
;MGCPFEARPAGLAFDQLSRASALSKSQVRAGLACLRDIITERGWPPLIWNRADGYKFCSDPVELQAYEVAVIREKLTEIRRFITGVVAPHAALQPKGQWVKHLNTQLNSVESTLDVIADYIDA
;
A
#
# COMPACT_ATOMS: atom_id res chain seq x y z
N MET A 1 18.06 -1.02 24.98
CA MET A 1 16.66 -0.56 25.15
C MET A 1 15.79 -1.59 24.43
N GLY A 2 15.09 -2.45 25.17
CA GLY A 2 14.35 -3.57 24.59
C GLY A 2 13.17 -3.11 23.73
N CYS A 3 12.82 -3.91 22.72
CA CYS A 3 11.69 -3.63 21.84
C CYS A 3 10.38 -3.71 22.67
N PRO A 4 9.59 -2.63 22.82
CA PRO A 4 8.44 -2.59 23.73
C PRO A 4 7.22 -3.41 23.25
N PHE A 5 7.40 -4.28 22.25
CA PHE A 5 6.32 -4.91 21.47
C PHE A 5 6.18 -6.43 21.69
N GLU A 6 6.78 -7.00 22.75
CA GLU A 6 6.62 -8.43 23.09
C GLU A 6 5.15 -8.82 23.35
N ALA A 7 4.36 -7.90 23.91
CA ALA A 7 2.91 -8.05 24.00
C ALA A 7 2.30 -7.54 22.69
N ARG A 8 2.06 -8.42 21.69
CA ARG A 8 1.35 -8.10 20.43
C ARG A 8 0.05 -7.36 20.77
N PRO A 9 -0.01 -6.02 20.70
CA PRO A 9 -1.18 -5.31 21.16
C PRO A 9 -2.28 -5.49 20.12
N ALA A 10 -3.53 -5.59 20.57
CA ALA A 10 -4.67 -5.57 19.66
C ALA A 10 -4.55 -4.34 18.74
N GLY A 11 -4.76 -4.54 17.44
CA GLY A 11 -4.68 -3.45 16.47
C GLY A 11 -5.75 -2.37 16.72
N LEU A 12 -5.53 -1.19 16.15
CA LEU A 12 -6.41 -0.04 16.32
C LEU A 12 -7.06 0.34 14.99
N ALA A 13 -8.39 0.36 14.96
CA ALA A 13 -9.14 0.92 13.85
C ALA A 13 -8.84 2.43 13.70
N PHE A 14 -8.99 2.96 12.48
CA PHE A 14 -8.72 4.39 12.21
C PHE A 14 -9.53 5.33 13.11
N ASP A 15 -10.79 5.01 13.38
CA ASP A 15 -11.63 5.81 14.28
C ASP A 15 -11.18 5.72 15.74
N GLN A 16 -10.62 4.57 16.16
CA GLN A 16 -10.01 4.45 17.49
C GLN A 16 -8.75 5.31 17.59
N LEU A 17 -7.91 5.33 16.54
CA LEU A 17 -6.74 6.22 16.49
C LEU A 17 -7.13 7.70 16.57
N SER A 18 -8.15 8.11 15.82
CA SER A 18 -8.64 9.49 15.87
C SER A 18 -9.18 9.86 17.25
N ARG A 19 -9.98 8.99 17.87
CA ARG A 19 -10.48 9.23 19.23
C ARG A 19 -9.38 9.27 20.28
N ALA A 20 -8.44 8.31 20.25
CA ALA A 20 -7.39 8.19 21.25
C ALA A 20 -6.36 9.33 21.17
N SER A 21 -6.11 9.85 19.96
CA SER A 21 -5.17 10.96 19.76
C SER A 21 -5.82 12.35 19.83
N ALA A 22 -7.16 12.43 19.86
CA ALA A 22 -7.92 13.66 19.68
C ALA A 22 -7.54 14.46 18.41
N LEU A 23 -6.94 13.78 17.42
CA LEU A 23 -6.53 14.38 16.16
C LEU A 23 -7.63 14.27 15.10
N SER A 24 -7.67 15.25 14.21
CA SER A 24 -8.50 15.17 13.01
C SER A 24 -8.05 14.03 12.09
N LYS A 25 -8.93 13.58 11.20
CA LYS A 25 -8.63 12.48 10.26
C LYS A 25 -7.40 12.78 9.37
N SER A 26 -7.18 14.03 8.99
CA SER A 26 -5.98 14.42 8.21
C SER A 26 -4.72 14.31 9.05
N GLN A 27 -4.75 14.78 10.30
CA GLN A 27 -3.64 14.67 11.24
C GLN A 27 -3.31 13.22 11.60
N VAL A 28 -4.32 12.34 11.76
CA VAL A 28 -4.08 10.90 11.97
C VAL A 28 -3.35 10.28 10.78
N ARG A 29 -3.75 10.62 9.54
CA ARG A 29 -3.05 10.15 8.33
C ARG A 29 -1.61 10.65 8.28
N ALA A 30 -1.37 11.91 8.59
CA ALA A 30 -0.03 12.47 8.67
C ALA A 30 0.81 11.79 9.78
N GLY A 31 0.22 11.54 10.95
CA GLY A 31 0.86 10.82 12.04
C GLY A 31 1.22 9.38 11.67
N LEU A 32 0.35 8.67 10.96
CA LEU A 32 0.64 7.33 10.44
C LEU A 32 1.75 7.32 9.37
N ALA A 33 1.90 8.40 8.61
CA ALA A 33 3.02 8.54 7.67
C ALA A 33 4.33 8.75 8.44
N CYS A 34 4.38 9.73 9.35
CA CYS A 34 5.54 9.99 10.20
C CYS A 34 5.94 8.75 11.03
N LEU A 35 4.97 7.99 11.52
CA LEU A 35 5.25 6.74 12.25
C LEU A 35 5.98 5.71 11.38
N ARG A 36 5.67 5.62 10.08
CA ARG A 36 6.39 4.71 9.16
C ARG A 36 7.83 5.13 8.92
N ASP A 37 8.09 6.44 8.91
CA ASP A 37 9.46 6.95 8.82
C ASP A 37 10.25 6.56 10.08
N ILE A 38 9.68 6.78 11.27
CA ILE A 38 10.30 6.39 12.55
C ILE A 38 10.53 4.89 12.64
N ILE A 39 9.60 4.07 12.16
CA ILE A 39 9.73 2.61 12.12
C ILE A 39 11.00 2.22 11.35
N THR A 40 11.19 2.83 10.18
CA THR A 40 12.33 2.57 9.32
C THR A 40 13.63 3.00 10.00
N GLU A 41 13.67 4.22 10.56
CA GLU A 41 14.83 4.75 11.27
C GLU A 41 15.25 3.89 12.47
N ARG A 42 14.29 3.27 13.16
CA ARG A 42 14.52 2.52 14.38
C ARG A 42 14.60 1.01 14.18
N GLY A 43 14.42 0.52 12.95
CA GLY A 43 14.35 -0.92 12.66
C GLY A 43 13.22 -1.63 13.41
N TRP A 44 12.10 -0.94 13.63
CA TRP A 44 10.93 -1.52 14.30
C TRP A 44 10.15 -2.41 13.35
N PRO A 45 9.30 -3.32 13.88
CA PRO A 45 8.35 -4.04 13.04
C PRO A 45 7.55 -3.08 12.15
N PRO A 46 7.22 -3.44 10.90
CA PRO A 46 6.37 -2.63 10.04
C PRO A 46 4.97 -2.45 10.63
N LEU A 47 4.36 -1.32 10.28
CA LEU A 47 2.95 -1.02 10.59
C LEU A 47 2.08 -1.42 9.39
N ILE A 48 1.29 -2.48 9.58
CA ILE A 48 0.32 -2.96 8.59
C ILE A 48 -1.10 -2.56 8.99
N TRP A 49 -2.01 -2.63 8.03
CA TRP A 49 -3.44 -2.45 8.27
C TRP A 49 -4.22 -3.58 7.62
N ASN A 50 -5.12 -4.19 8.37
CA ASN A 50 -6.14 -5.06 7.78
C ASN A 50 -7.52 -4.66 8.31
N ARG A 51 -8.58 -5.09 7.62
CA ARG A 51 -9.96 -4.72 7.99
C ARG A 51 -10.41 -5.31 9.32
N ALA A 52 -9.89 -6.49 9.70
CA ALA A 52 -10.31 -7.21 10.89
C ALA A 52 -9.72 -6.60 12.17
N ASP A 53 -8.43 -6.28 12.14
CA ASP A 53 -7.63 -5.89 13.30
C ASP A 53 -7.29 -4.39 13.31
N GLY A 54 -7.44 -3.69 12.19
CA GLY A 54 -6.99 -2.30 12.06
C GLY A 54 -5.46 -2.19 11.93
N TYR A 55 -4.91 -1.07 12.39
CA TYR A 55 -3.46 -0.79 12.35
C TYR A 55 -2.74 -1.52 13.46
N LYS A 56 -1.71 -2.30 13.11
CA LYS A 56 -0.87 -3.00 14.08
C LYS A 56 0.57 -3.13 13.58
N PHE A 57 1.48 -3.22 14.55
CA PHE A 57 2.85 -3.65 14.28
C PHE A 57 2.85 -5.15 14.03
N CYS A 58 3.56 -5.59 13.00
CA CYS A 58 3.63 -7.01 12.65
C CYS A 58 5.07 -7.43 12.39
N SER A 59 5.48 -8.55 12.99
CA SER A 59 6.78 -9.19 12.78
C SER A 59 6.65 -10.62 12.24
N ASP A 60 5.42 -11.07 11.97
CA ASP A 60 5.16 -12.40 11.42
C ASP A 60 5.34 -12.37 9.91
N PRO A 61 6.36 -13.04 9.34
CA PRO A 61 6.63 -12.99 7.91
C PRO A 61 5.47 -13.46 7.04
N VAL A 62 4.65 -14.40 7.53
CA VAL A 62 3.49 -14.91 6.77
C VAL A 62 2.40 -13.84 6.68
N GLU A 63 2.13 -13.16 7.79
CA GLU A 63 1.17 -12.07 7.80
C GLU A 63 1.66 -10.86 6.98
N LEU A 64 2.96 -10.56 7.05
CA LEU A 64 3.56 -9.50 6.24
C LEU A 64 3.44 -9.81 4.75
N GLN A 65 3.80 -11.02 4.32
CA GLN A 65 3.67 -11.42 2.92
C GLN A 65 2.21 -11.34 2.45
N ALA A 66 1.24 -11.80 3.26
CA ALA A 66 -0.18 -11.68 2.93
C ALA A 66 -0.63 -10.22 2.77
N TYR A 67 -0.14 -9.33 3.63
CA TYR A 67 -0.40 -7.89 3.54
C TYR A 67 0.22 -7.29 2.27
N GLU A 68 1.47 -7.64 1.94
CA GLU A 68 2.16 -7.18 0.74
C GLU A 68 1.41 -7.57 -0.53
N VAL A 69 0.91 -8.82 -0.62
CA VAL A 69 0.07 -9.28 -1.73
C VAL A 69 -1.22 -8.49 -1.83
N ALA A 70 -1.90 -8.27 -0.70
CA ALA A 70 -3.14 -7.51 -0.70
C ALA A 70 -2.93 -6.10 -1.26
N VAL A 71 -1.83 -5.43 -0.86
CA VAL A 71 -1.44 -4.12 -1.40
C VAL A 71 -1.11 -4.21 -2.88
N ILE A 72 -0.35 -5.21 -3.32
CA ILE A 72 0.01 -5.41 -4.74
C ILE A 72 -1.23 -5.61 -5.60
N ARG A 73 -2.20 -6.42 -5.18
CA ARG A 73 -3.47 -6.65 -5.88
C ARG A 73 -4.31 -5.37 -5.97
N GLU A 74 -4.32 -4.55 -4.91
CA GLU A 74 -4.97 -3.24 -4.95
C GLU A 74 -4.30 -2.31 -5.97
N LYS A 75 -2.97 -2.22 -5.97
CA LYS A 75 -2.21 -1.38 -6.91
C LYS A 75 -2.33 -1.85 -8.35
N LEU A 76 -2.33 -3.15 -8.59
CA LEU A 76 -2.60 -3.73 -9.90
C LEU A 76 -3.99 -3.32 -10.41
N THR A 77 -5.00 -3.34 -9.54
CA THR A 77 -6.36 -2.91 -9.89
C THR A 77 -6.42 -1.41 -10.20
N GLU A 78 -5.76 -0.56 -9.40
CA GLU A 78 -5.67 0.89 -9.65
C GLU A 78 -4.99 1.19 -10.99
N ILE A 79 -3.88 0.52 -11.29
CA ILE A 79 -3.13 0.70 -12.55
C ILE A 79 -3.97 0.26 -13.75
N ARG A 80 -4.59 -0.93 -13.71
CA ARG A 80 -5.50 -1.42 -14.77
C ARG A 80 -6.61 -0.42 -15.06
N ARG A 81 -7.24 0.12 -14.02
CA ARG A 81 -8.30 1.14 -14.16
C ARG A 81 -7.76 2.44 -14.74
N PHE A 82 -6.56 2.86 -14.36
CA PHE A 82 -5.95 4.06 -14.92
C PHE A 82 -5.58 3.90 -16.40
N ILE A 83 -5.02 2.75 -16.79
CA ILE A 83 -4.69 2.43 -18.18
C ILE A 83 -5.97 2.46 -19.02
N THR A 84 -6.97 1.68 -18.63
CA THR A 84 -8.21 1.50 -19.42
C THR A 84 -9.11 2.72 -19.42
N GLY A 85 -9.21 3.43 -18.29
CA GLY A 85 -10.11 4.57 -18.12
C GLY A 85 -9.54 5.90 -18.61
N VAL A 86 -8.21 6.05 -18.69
CA VAL A 86 -7.59 7.36 -18.97
C VAL A 86 -6.50 7.26 -20.03
N VAL A 87 -5.50 6.40 -19.84
CA VAL A 87 -4.27 6.44 -20.67
C VAL A 87 -4.53 5.92 -22.08
N ALA A 88 -5.23 4.80 -22.24
CA ALA A 88 -5.57 4.26 -23.55
C ALA A 88 -6.52 5.20 -24.34
N PRO A 89 -7.60 5.77 -23.75
CA PRO A 89 -8.38 6.81 -24.40
C PRO A 89 -7.56 8.04 -24.81
N HIS A 90 -6.64 8.52 -23.95
CA HIS A 90 -5.76 9.63 -24.28
C HIS A 90 -4.83 9.30 -25.46
N ALA A 91 -4.26 8.09 -25.48
CA ALA A 91 -3.41 7.64 -26.59
C ALA A 91 -4.16 7.62 -27.93
N ALA A 92 -5.46 7.27 -27.91
CA ALA A 92 -6.32 7.31 -29.09
C ALA A 92 -6.59 8.74 -29.59
N LEU A 93 -6.70 9.72 -28.68
CA LEU A 93 -6.85 11.14 -29.03
C LEU A 93 -5.57 11.75 -29.61
N GLN A 94 -4.40 11.22 -29.25
CA GLN A 94 -3.11 11.70 -29.75
C GLN A 94 -2.23 10.56 -30.31
N PRO A 95 -2.58 9.97 -31.48
CA PRO A 95 -1.87 8.80 -32.02
C PRO A 95 -0.39 9.04 -32.37
N LYS A 96 0.04 10.30 -32.49
CA LYS A 96 1.44 10.70 -32.72
C LYS A 96 2.14 11.24 -31.45
N GLY A 97 1.43 11.32 -30.33
CA GLY A 97 1.95 11.80 -29.06
C GLY A 97 2.94 10.81 -28.45
N GLN A 98 4.23 11.14 -28.48
CA GLN A 98 5.27 10.25 -27.95
C GLN A 98 5.18 10.08 -26.43
N TRP A 99 4.80 11.14 -25.71
CA TRP A 99 4.65 11.09 -24.26
C TRP A 99 3.58 10.08 -23.81
N VAL A 100 2.38 10.12 -24.39
CA VAL A 100 1.28 9.23 -24.00
C VAL A 100 1.55 7.78 -24.42
N LYS A 101 2.24 7.56 -25.53
CA LYS A 101 2.74 6.23 -25.91
C LYS A 101 3.71 5.68 -24.88
N HIS A 102 4.71 6.48 -24.50
CA HIS A 102 5.69 6.07 -23.50
C HIS A 102 5.02 5.78 -22.15
N LEU A 103 4.12 6.66 -21.70
CA LEU A 103 3.34 6.43 -20.48
C LEU A 103 2.57 5.10 -20.54
N ASN A 104 1.85 4.83 -21.64
CA ASN A 104 1.10 3.59 -21.80
C ASN A 104 2.03 2.37 -21.75
N THR A 105 3.16 2.40 -22.46
CA THR A 105 4.14 1.31 -22.43
C THR A 105 4.68 1.06 -21.02
N GLN A 106 5.07 2.12 -20.30
CA GLN A 106 5.59 1.98 -18.94
C GLN A 106 4.54 1.41 -17.98
N LEU A 107 3.29 1.88 -18.05
CA LEU A 107 2.22 1.38 -17.19
C LEU A 107 1.87 -0.08 -17.48
N ASN A 108 1.85 -0.51 -18.75
CA ASN A 108 1.66 -1.92 -19.10
C ASN A 108 2.81 -2.80 -18.57
N SER A 109 4.05 -2.28 -18.57
CA SER A 109 5.20 -2.99 -17.97
C SER A 109 5.04 -3.15 -16.46
N VAL A 110 4.60 -2.10 -15.75
CA VAL A 110 4.33 -2.16 -14.31
C VAL A 110 3.18 -3.13 -14.03
N GLU A 111 2.10 -3.07 -14.81
CA GLU A 111 0.98 -4.01 -14.70
C GLU A 111 1.46 -5.46 -14.78
N SER A 112 2.22 -5.81 -15.82
CA SER A 112 2.74 -7.16 -16.02
C SER A 112 3.63 -7.63 -14.87
N THR A 113 4.46 -6.75 -14.31
CA THR A 113 5.33 -7.10 -13.17
C THR A 113 4.51 -7.36 -11.90
N LEU A 114 3.51 -6.51 -11.61
CA LEU A 114 2.65 -6.70 -10.46
C LEU A 114 1.76 -7.94 -10.58
N ASP A 115 1.34 -8.30 -11.79
CA ASP A 115 0.58 -9.52 -12.08
C ASP A 115 1.39 -10.78 -11.70
N VAL A 116 2.66 -10.85 -12.15
CA VAL A 116 3.57 -11.96 -11.80
C VAL A 116 3.77 -12.07 -10.28
N ILE A 117 3.92 -10.95 -9.58
CA ILE A 117 4.09 -10.98 -8.12
C ILE A 117 2.80 -11.40 -7.41
N ALA A 118 1.64 -10.99 -7.92
CA ALA A 118 0.34 -11.38 -7.37
C ALA A 118 0.04 -12.88 -7.55
N ASP A 119 0.56 -13.47 -8.63
CA ASP A 119 0.41 -14.90 -8.96
C ASP A 119 1.43 -15.79 -8.25
N TYR A 120 2.62 -15.28 -7.92
CA TYR A 120 3.71 -16.04 -7.27
C TYR A 120 3.32 -16.69 -5.93
N ILE A 121 2.21 -16.27 -5.32
CA ILE A 121 1.77 -16.74 -3.99
C ILE A 121 0.63 -17.76 -4.09
N ASP A 122 0.05 -17.96 -5.27
CA ASP A 122 -0.92 -19.02 -5.53
C ASP A 122 -0.26 -20.31 -6.08
N ALA A 123 1.08 -20.35 -6.22
CA ALA A 123 1.90 -21.46 -6.71
C ALA A 123 2.67 -22.19 -5.59
#